data_AF-A0AA95HVL5-F1
#
_entry.id   AF-A0AA95HVL5-F1
#
_cell.length_a   1.000
_cell.length_b   1.000
_cell.length_c   1.000
_cell.angle_alpha   90.00
_cell.angle_beta   90.00
_cell.angle_gamma   90.00
#
_symmetry.space_group_name_H-M   'P 1'
#
loop_
_entity.id
_entity.type
_entity.pdbx_description
1 polymer ?
#
loop_
_entity_poly.entity_id
_entity_poly.type
_entity_poly.pdbx_seq_one_letter_code
_entity_poly.pdbx_strand_id
1 'polypeptide(L)'
;MDLKKEEKALGSYIGRILREHFGKGPGSVFATISHPYITVYIKDFLSPMEHKLMLNGQSKYVENIRDMVMETLSEEIKAYMKNDLGLDLSEFHYDWNLDSHSGMFMGVTVNEPEDTGCSYKNQEDVHDEVIKVSIKAEKAPGEVYSCMLNPRTLVVVRKKILVAVEKEMISIGFSEALTLAKRNLEKRLLYEHTDSLQTYLDAKLENAFVSWNFDLDNSLMVFILKPNK
;
A
#
# COMPACT_ATOMS: atom_id res chain seq x y z
N MET A 1 -22.54 1.72 -13.23
CA MET A 1 -21.91 1.80 -11.90
C MET A 1 -21.55 3.25 -11.65
N ASP A 2 -22.03 3.87 -10.56
CA ASP A 2 -21.66 5.25 -10.24
C ASP A 2 -20.42 5.23 -9.35
N LEU A 3 -19.24 5.16 -9.99
CA LEU A 3 -17.95 4.98 -9.32
C LEU A 3 -17.74 5.98 -8.18
N LYS A 4 -18.13 7.25 -8.37
CA LYS A 4 -17.98 8.28 -7.32
C LYS A 4 -18.84 8.00 -6.10
N LYS A 5 -20.04 7.43 -6.29
CA LYS A 5 -20.93 7.05 -5.20
C LYS A 5 -20.35 5.88 -4.42
N GLU A 6 -19.79 4.89 -5.11
CA GLU A 6 -19.17 3.71 -4.49
C GLU A 6 -17.86 4.03 -3.78
N GLU A 7 -16.99 4.85 -4.38
CA GLU A 7 -15.79 5.37 -3.72
C GLU A 7 -16.16 6.12 -2.43
N LYS A 8 -17.21 6.96 -2.47
CA LYS A 8 -17.70 7.65 -1.27
C LYS A 8 -18.25 6.69 -0.23
N ALA A 9 -18.99 5.66 -0.65
CA ALA A 9 -19.52 4.63 0.25
C ALA A 9 -18.38 3.85 0.92
N LEU A 10 -17.40 3.39 0.15
CA LEU A 10 -16.21 2.70 0.63
C LEU A 10 -15.42 3.57 1.62
N GLY A 11 -15.13 4.82 1.28
CA GLY A 11 -14.42 5.73 2.18
C GLY A 11 -15.17 5.98 3.49
N SER A 12 -16.50 6.07 3.44
CA SER A 12 -17.35 6.23 4.64
C SER A 12 -17.34 4.97 5.51
N TYR A 13 -17.43 3.79 4.89
CA TYR A 13 -17.37 2.51 5.58
C TYR A 13 -16.01 2.33 6.28
N ILE A 14 -14.90 2.56 5.57
CA ILE A 14 -13.55 2.48 6.12
C ILE A 14 -13.35 3.46 7.27
N GLY A 15 -13.81 4.70 7.14
CA GLY A 15 -13.73 5.69 8.21
C GLY A 15 -14.50 5.29 9.47
N ARG A 16 -15.65 4.61 9.31
CA ARG A 16 -16.46 4.10 10.42
C ARG A 16 -15.79 2.91 11.10
N ILE A 17 -15.38 1.89 10.35
CA ILE A 17 -14.82 0.67 10.94
C ILE A 17 -13.48 0.93 11.62
N LEU A 18 -12.63 1.80 11.06
CA LEU A 18 -11.41 2.24 11.75
C LEU A 18 -11.72 2.94 13.08
N ARG A 19 -12.78 3.75 13.14
CA ARG A 19 -13.20 4.39 14.39
C ARG A 19 -13.68 3.37 15.43
N GLU A 20 -14.43 2.36 14.99
CA GLU A 20 -14.97 1.30 15.86
C GLU A 20 -13.84 0.46 16.48
N HIS A 21 -12.84 0.06 15.68
CA HIS A 21 -11.75 -0.80 16.17
C HIS A 21 -10.61 -0.03 16.88
N PHE A 22 -10.28 1.19 16.43
CA PHE A 22 -9.15 1.96 16.99
C PHE A 22 -9.59 3.06 17.98
N GLY A 23 -10.90 3.26 18.19
CA GLY A 23 -11.44 4.28 19.09
C GLY A 23 -11.31 5.73 18.59
N LYS A 24 -10.64 5.95 17.45
CA LYS A 24 -10.53 7.23 16.75
C LYS A 24 -10.69 6.99 15.26
N GLY A 25 -11.50 7.81 14.58
CA GLY A 25 -11.59 7.77 13.12
C GLY A 25 -10.48 8.60 12.45
N PRO A 26 -10.16 8.33 11.18
CA PRO A 26 -9.28 9.18 10.39
C PRO A 26 -9.89 10.57 10.15
N GLY A 27 -9.05 11.56 9.89
CA GLY A 27 -9.52 12.90 9.53
C GLY A 27 -10.10 12.95 8.11
N SER A 28 -9.54 12.16 7.19
CA SER A 28 -10.10 11.97 5.85
C SER A 28 -9.75 10.60 5.27
N VAL A 29 -10.62 10.12 4.36
CA VAL A 29 -10.48 8.85 3.64
C VAL A 29 -10.82 9.09 2.17
N PHE A 30 -9.93 8.67 1.28
CA PHE A 30 -10.08 8.81 -0.16
C PHE A 30 -10.01 7.43 -0.80
N ALA A 31 -11.14 6.92 -1.28
CA ALA A 31 -11.16 5.70 -2.08
C ALA A 31 -11.02 6.02 -3.57
N THR A 32 -10.38 5.12 -4.30
CA THR A 32 -10.29 5.13 -5.76
C THR A 32 -10.54 3.72 -6.26
N ILE A 33 -11.51 3.57 -7.16
CA ILE A 33 -11.85 2.30 -7.81
C ILE A 33 -11.42 2.42 -9.27
N SER A 34 -10.30 1.77 -9.62
CA SER A 34 -9.71 1.79 -10.95
C SER A 34 -9.18 0.40 -11.29
N HIS A 35 -10.10 -0.44 -11.77
CA HIS A 35 -9.90 -1.84 -12.14
C HIS A 35 -8.54 -2.12 -12.83
N PRO A 36 -7.77 -3.11 -12.34
CA PRO A 36 -8.08 -4.04 -11.25
C PRO A 36 -7.79 -3.50 -9.85
N TYR A 37 -7.28 -2.27 -9.74
CA TYR A 37 -6.77 -1.71 -8.49
C TYR A 37 -7.83 -0.90 -7.75
N ILE A 38 -7.94 -1.16 -6.45
CA ILE A 38 -8.75 -0.35 -5.53
C ILE A 38 -7.83 0.16 -4.44
N THR A 39 -7.77 1.47 -4.25
CA THR A 39 -6.92 2.08 -3.22
C THR A 39 -7.76 2.91 -2.26
N VAL A 40 -7.46 2.83 -0.96
CA VAL A 40 -8.07 3.70 0.06
C VAL A 40 -6.96 4.40 0.83
N TYR A 41 -6.79 5.69 0.57
CA TYR A 41 -5.83 6.54 1.27
C TYR A 41 -6.46 7.15 2.52
N ILE A 42 -5.82 6.95 3.66
CA ILE A 42 -6.27 7.35 4.99
C ILE A 42 -5.33 8.45 5.50
N LYS A 43 -5.87 9.57 5.99
CA LYS A 43 -5.10 10.69 6.55
C LYS A 43 -5.52 11.03 7.97
N ASP A 44 -4.58 11.63 8.71
CA ASP A 44 -4.75 12.13 10.07
C ASP A 44 -5.24 11.04 11.05
N PHE A 45 -4.67 9.85 10.92
CA PHE A 45 -5.05 8.64 11.63
C PHE A 45 -3.95 8.21 12.62
N LEU A 46 -4.02 8.80 13.81
CA LEU A 46 -3.23 8.42 14.97
C LEU A 46 -4.00 8.74 16.25
N SER A 47 -4.23 7.74 17.11
CA SER A 47 -4.88 7.90 18.40
C SER A 47 -3.97 8.62 19.41
N PRO A 48 -4.53 9.25 20.48
CA PRO A 48 -3.72 9.89 21.51
C PRO A 48 -2.74 8.93 22.20
N MET A 49 -3.14 7.67 22.38
CA MET A 49 -2.29 6.64 22.98
C MET A 49 -1.13 6.29 22.05
N GLU A 50 -1.40 6.01 20.77
CA GLU A 50 -0.35 5.73 19.78
C GLU A 50 0.63 6.91 19.68
N HIS A 51 0.14 8.15 19.71
CA HIS A 51 1.01 9.34 19.71
C HIS A 51 1.96 9.37 20.92
N LYS A 52 1.51 8.98 22.11
CA LYS A 52 2.40 8.89 23.28
C LYS A 52 3.45 7.79 23.13
N LEU A 53 3.09 6.64 22.55
CA LEU A 53 4.05 5.58 22.25
C LEU A 53 5.10 6.04 21.23
N MET A 54 4.67 6.71 20.14
CA MET A 54 5.58 7.26 19.13
C MET A 54 6.61 8.21 19.73
N LEU A 55 6.17 9.15 20.59
CA LEU A 55 7.07 10.11 21.26
C LEU A 55 8.10 9.44 22.18
N ASN A 56 7.79 8.26 22.70
CA ASN A 56 8.70 7.50 23.56
C ASN A 56 9.60 6.52 22.78
N GLY A 57 9.65 6.62 21.44
CA GLY A 57 10.42 5.70 20.60
C GLY A 57 9.83 4.29 20.54
N GLN A 58 8.54 4.12 20.87
CA GLN A 58 7.84 2.85 20.95
C GLN A 58 6.97 2.57 19.70
N SER A 59 7.37 3.09 18.54
CA SER A 59 6.63 2.95 17.27
C SER A 59 6.35 1.50 16.87
N LYS A 60 7.29 0.59 17.14
CA LYS A 60 7.11 -0.85 16.88
C LYS A 60 5.85 -1.43 17.55
N TYR A 61 5.50 -0.96 18.75
CA TYR A 61 4.27 -1.44 19.42
C TYR A 61 3.02 -0.94 18.71
N VAL A 62 3.04 0.28 18.18
CA VAL A 62 1.93 0.81 17.38
C VAL A 62 1.74 -0.01 16.10
N GLU A 63 2.83 -0.33 15.40
CA GLU A 63 2.77 -1.19 14.20
C GLU A 63 2.20 -2.56 14.53
N ASN A 64 2.73 -3.24 15.55
CA ASN A 64 2.26 -4.56 15.96
C ASN A 64 0.76 -4.57 16.33
N ILE A 65 0.29 -3.55 17.07
CA ILE A 65 -1.13 -3.44 17.42
C ILE A 65 -1.99 -3.27 16.16
N ARG A 66 -1.56 -2.43 15.22
CA ARG A 66 -2.27 -2.26 13.96
C ARG A 66 -2.29 -3.55 13.13
N ASP A 67 -1.17 -4.24 13.05
CA ASP A 67 -1.07 -5.52 12.32
C ASP A 67 -2.05 -6.56 12.91
N MET A 68 -2.10 -6.71 14.25
CA MET A 68 -3.08 -7.60 14.91
C MET A 68 -4.54 -7.22 14.64
N VAL A 69 -4.88 -5.92 14.63
CA VAL A 69 -6.25 -5.47 14.32
C VAL A 69 -6.59 -5.74 12.85
N MET A 70 -5.61 -5.60 11.96
CA MET A 70 -5.82 -5.80 10.52
C MET A 70 -6.10 -7.26 10.14
N GLU A 71 -5.67 -8.25 10.93
CA GLU A 71 -5.99 -9.66 10.68
C GLU A 71 -7.49 -9.90 10.58
N THR A 72 -8.27 -9.31 11.49
CA THR A 72 -9.74 -9.42 11.47
C THR A 72 -10.36 -8.40 10.51
N LEU A 73 -9.85 -7.16 10.54
CA LEU A 73 -10.45 -6.06 9.79
C LEU A 73 -10.37 -6.27 8.27
N SER A 74 -9.32 -6.93 7.79
CA SER A 74 -9.15 -7.23 6.36
C SER A 74 -10.30 -8.10 5.83
N GLU A 75 -10.74 -9.09 6.60
CA GLU A 75 -11.83 -9.99 6.19
C GLU A 75 -13.18 -9.29 6.20
N GLU A 76 -13.43 -8.41 7.18
CA GLU A 76 -14.63 -7.58 7.22
C GLU A 76 -14.70 -6.61 6.03
N ILE A 77 -13.57 -5.97 5.69
CA ILE A 77 -13.47 -5.08 4.53
C ILE A 77 -13.71 -5.84 3.23
N LYS A 78 -13.07 -7.01 3.03
CA LYS A 78 -13.31 -7.86 1.86
C LYS A 78 -14.77 -8.26 1.74
N ALA A 79 -15.41 -8.66 2.84
CA ALA A 79 -16.82 -9.04 2.87
C ALA A 79 -17.72 -7.87 2.47
N TYR A 80 -17.49 -6.66 2.98
CA TYR A 80 -18.22 -5.46 2.58
C TYR A 80 -18.02 -5.14 1.10
N MET A 81 -16.79 -5.14 0.61
CA MET A 81 -16.50 -4.85 -0.79
C MET A 81 -17.21 -5.82 -1.73
N LYS A 82 -17.24 -7.12 -1.38
CA LYS A 82 -17.95 -8.14 -2.14
C LYS A 82 -19.47 -8.00 -2.08
N ASN A 83 -20.04 -7.88 -0.88
CA ASN A 83 -21.48 -7.95 -0.68
C ASN A 83 -22.21 -6.64 -0.99
N ASP A 84 -21.60 -5.50 -0.67
CA ASP A 84 -22.23 -4.18 -0.78
C ASP A 84 -21.83 -3.45 -2.07
N LEU A 85 -20.62 -3.70 -2.58
CA LEU A 85 -20.11 -3.03 -3.79
C LEU A 85 -19.96 -3.97 -4.99
N GLY A 86 -20.12 -5.30 -4.80
CA GLY A 86 -19.92 -6.27 -5.88
C GLY A 86 -18.46 -6.41 -6.33
N LEU A 87 -17.51 -5.96 -5.51
CA LEU A 87 -16.07 -5.96 -5.81
C LEU A 87 -15.43 -7.16 -5.10
N ASP A 88 -15.19 -8.24 -5.85
CA ASP A 88 -14.49 -9.42 -5.34
C ASP A 88 -12.98 -9.23 -5.47
N LEU A 89 -12.24 -9.41 -4.39
CA LEU A 89 -10.79 -9.19 -4.34
C LEU A 89 -10.03 -10.52 -4.35
N SER A 90 -9.03 -10.63 -5.23
CA SER A 90 -8.04 -11.71 -5.18
C SER A 90 -6.97 -11.44 -4.12
N GLU A 91 -6.61 -10.16 -3.93
CA GLU A 91 -5.61 -9.73 -2.98
C GLU A 91 -6.09 -8.51 -2.19
N PHE A 92 -5.71 -8.45 -0.92
CA PHE A 92 -5.91 -7.28 -0.08
C PHE A 92 -4.64 -7.02 0.72
N HIS A 93 -4.14 -5.80 0.61
CA HIS A 93 -2.92 -5.34 1.23
C HIS A 93 -3.21 -4.09 2.03
N TYR A 94 -2.36 -3.84 3.02
CA TYR A 94 -2.36 -2.59 3.74
C TYR A 94 -0.94 -2.19 4.13
N ASP A 95 -0.75 -0.90 4.37
CA ASP A 95 0.47 -0.35 4.93
C ASP A 95 0.18 0.95 5.68
N TRP A 96 1.01 1.26 6.66
CA TRP A 96 0.88 2.44 7.52
C TRP A 96 2.15 3.29 7.43
N ASN A 97 1.97 4.61 7.46
CA ASN A 97 3.07 5.54 7.66
C ASN A 97 2.76 6.35 8.93
N LEU A 98 3.38 5.93 10.03
CA LEU A 98 3.15 6.50 11.35
C LEU A 98 3.68 7.93 11.47
N ASP A 99 4.73 8.30 10.72
CA ASP A 99 5.29 9.66 10.76
C ASP A 99 4.36 10.68 10.10
N SER A 100 3.65 10.28 9.04
CA SER A 100 2.65 11.11 8.36
C SER A 100 1.22 10.88 8.84
N HIS A 101 1.03 10.07 9.89
CA HIS A 101 -0.28 9.68 10.42
C HIS A 101 -1.24 9.19 9.33
N SER A 102 -0.75 8.36 8.43
CA SER A 102 -1.50 7.94 7.25
C SER A 102 -1.46 6.43 7.05
N GLY A 103 -2.35 5.96 6.19
CA GLY A 103 -2.47 4.55 5.84
C GLY A 103 -2.96 4.37 4.42
N MET A 104 -2.73 3.18 3.89
CA MET A 104 -3.16 2.80 2.56
C MET A 104 -3.71 1.38 2.61
N PHE A 105 -4.93 1.19 2.12
CA PHE A 105 -5.46 -0.13 1.76
C PHE A 105 -5.44 -0.29 0.26
N MET A 106 -5.05 -1.47 -0.23
CA MET A 106 -4.94 -1.79 -1.64
C MET A 106 -5.62 -3.13 -1.90
N GLY A 107 -6.56 -3.15 -2.83
CA GLY A 107 -7.20 -4.37 -3.32
C GLY A 107 -6.88 -4.60 -4.79
N VAL A 108 -6.77 -5.87 -5.17
CA VAL A 108 -6.72 -6.30 -6.57
C VAL A 108 -7.96 -7.15 -6.83
N THR A 109 -8.74 -6.85 -7.87
CA THR A 109 -9.97 -7.56 -8.22
C THR A 109 -9.68 -8.89 -8.92
N VAL A 110 -10.61 -9.85 -8.76
CA VAL A 110 -10.50 -11.18 -9.39
C VAL A 110 -10.69 -11.10 -10.92
N ASN A 111 -10.01 -11.97 -11.67
CA ASN A 111 -10.19 -12.22 -13.12
C ASN A 111 -9.86 -11.07 -14.07
N GLU A 112 -9.18 -10.02 -13.61
CA GLU A 112 -8.75 -8.94 -14.48
C GLU A 112 -7.24 -9.04 -14.79
N PRO A 113 -6.82 -8.77 -16.04
CA PRO A 113 -5.41 -8.75 -16.38
C PRO A 113 -4.71 -7.68 -15.54
N GLU A 114 -3.63 -8.06 -14.84
CA GLU A 114 -2.80 -7.11 -14.10
C GLU A 114 -2.10 -6.09 -15.03
N ASP A 115 -1.90 -6.47 -16.29
CA ASP A 115 -1.48 -5.58 -17.37
C ASP A 115 -2.71 -4.92 -18.00
N THR A 116 -3.09 -3.78 -17.44
CA THR A 116 -4.19 -2.95 -17.94
C THR A 116 -3.81 -2.08 -19.13
N GLY A 117 -2.56 -2.17 -19.64
CA GLY A 117 -2.07 -1.26 -20.66
C GLY A 117 -1.98 0.19 -20.17
N CYS A 118 -1.87 0.41 -18.86
CA CYS A 118 -1.66 1.75 -18.31
C CYS A 118 -0.27 2.26 -18.67
N SER A 119 -0.21 3.26 -19.55
CA SER A 119 1.02 4.00 -19.85
C SER A 119 0.95 5.42 -19.27
N TYR A 120 2.07 5.90 -18.74
CA TYR A 120 2.23 7.32 -18.37
C TYR A 120 3.63 7.81 -18.75
N LYS A 121 3.80 9.14 -18.73
CA LYS A 121 5.06 9.79 -19.09
C LYS A 121 6.21 9.28 -18.20
N ASN A 122 7.36 8.93 -18.79
CA ASN A 122 8.56 8.44 -18.11
C ASN A 122 8.32 7.16 -17.28
N GLN A 123 7.37 6.30 -17.68
CA GLN A 123 7.07 5.06 -16.98
C GLN A 123 8.30 4.14 -16.86
N GLU A 124 9.07 3.98 -17.94
CA GLU A 124 10.30 3.16 -17.93
C GLU A 124 11.34 3.70 -16.94
N ASP A 125 11.54 5.02 -16.87
CA ASP A 125 12.46 5.62 -15.89
C ASP A 125 12.00 5.37 -14.44
N VAL A 126 10.68 5.40 -14.19
CA VAL A 126 10.12 5.07 -12.88
C VAL A 126 10.33 3.58 -12.56
N HIS A 127 10.15 2.70 -13.53
CA HIS A 127 10.43 1.27 -13.37
C HIS A 127 11.91 1.04 -13.05
N ASP A 128 12.83 1.71 -13.74
CA ASP A 128 14.26 1.62 -13.50
C ASP A 128 14.64 2.05 -12.08
N GLU A 129 14.05 3.13 -11.56
CA GLU A 129 14.26 3.54 -10.16
C GLU A 129 13.72 2.52 -9.16
N VAL A 130 12.53 1.97 -9.40
CA VAL A 130 11.95 0.90 -8.57
C VAL A 130 12.83 -0.37 -8.60
N ILE A 131 13.38 -0.72 -9.76
CA ILE A 131 14.31 -1.84 -9.92
C ILE A 131 15.60 -1.58 -9.14
N LYS A 132 16.16 -0.36 -9.19
CA LYS A 132 17.35 0.00 -8.40
C LYS A 132 17.10 -0.14 -6.90
N VAL A 133 15.94 0.31 -6.40
CA VAL A 133 15.53 0.12 -5.00
C VAL A 133 15.48 -1.37 -4.66
N SER A 134 14.85 -2.18 -5.52
CA SER A 134 14.73 -3.63 -5.33
C SER A 134 16.09 -4.34 -5.32
N ILE A 135 17.01 -3.98 -6.22
CA ILE A 135 18.37 -4.54 -6.27
C ILE A 135 19.13 -4.25 -4.97
N LYS A 136 19.01 -3.03 -4.43
CA LYS A 136 19.65 -2.68 -3.16
C LYS A 136 19.05 -3.42 -1.96
N ALA A 137 17.75 -3.72 -2.01
CA ALA A 137 17.07 -4.45 -0.96
C ALA A 137 17.40 -5.96 -1.01
N GLU A 138 17.40 -6.55 -2.21
CA GLU A 138 17.52 -7.99 -2.43
C GLU A 138 18.10 -8.36 -3.81
N LYS A 139 17.32 -8.14 -4.88
CA LYS A 139 17.57 -8.51 -6.27
C LYS A 139 16.64 -7.70 -7.18
N ALA A 140 16.90 -7.73 -8.48
CA ALA A 140 15.95 -7.22 -9.45
C ALA A 140 14.66 -8.06 -9.44
N PRO A 141 13.47 -7.44 -9.51
CA PRO A 141 12.22 -8.16 -9.70
C PRO A 141 12.23 -8.83 -11.09
N GLY A 142 11.50 -9.93 -11.23
CA GLY A 142 11.36 -10.57 -12.54
C GLY A 142 10.50 -9.76 -13.50
N GLU A 143 9.48 -9.07 -12.98
CA GLU A 143 8.57 -8.21 -13.73
C GLU A 143 8.20 -6.98 -12.89
N VAL A 144 8.00 -5.84 -13.56
CA VAL A 144 7.48 -4.60 -12.97
C VAL A 144 6.35 -4.08 -13.86
N TYR A 145 5.22 -3.77 -13.23
CA TYR A 145 4.07 -3.13 -13.85
C TYR A 145 3.73 -1.88 -13.08
N SER A 146 3.13 -0.88 -13.74
CA SER A 146 2.60 0.27 -13.01
C SER A 146 1.42 0.90 -13.72
N CYS A 147 0.50 1.47 -12.95
CA CYS A 147 -0.67 2.16 -13.47
C CYS A 147 -0.94 3.45 -12.70
N MET A 148 -1.03 4.57 -13.42
CA MET A 148 -1.48 5.84 -12.88
C MET A 148 -3.01 5.84 -12.77
N LEU A 149 -3.55 5.52 -11.59
CA LEU A 149 -5.00 5.41 -11.38
C LEU A 149 -5.71 6.76 -11.52
N ASN A 150 -5.01 7.82 -11.10
CA ASN A 150 -5.41 9.21 -11.23
C ASN A 150 -4.16 10.09 -11.06
N PRO A 151 -4.21 11.42 -11.31
CA PRO A 151 -3.03 12.29 -11.21
C PRO A 151 -2.34 12.34 -9.83
N ARG A 152 -2.95 11.76 -8.79
CA ARG A 152 -2.44 11.74 -7.41
C ARG A 152 -2.09 10.34 -6.92
N THR A 153 -2.28 9.29 -7.71
CA THR A 153 -2.12 7.91 -7.25
C THR A 153 -1.54 7.05 -8.36
N LEU A 154 -0.32 6.57 -8.12
CA LEU A 154 0.36 5.59 -8.95
C LEU A 154 0.48 4.28 -8.17
N VAL A 155 0.07 3.18 -8.78
CA VAL A 155 0.32 1.82 -8.30
C VAL A 155 1.48 1.23 -9.08
N VAL A 156 2.39 0.54 -8.39
CA VAL A 156 3.48 -0.25 -8.98
C VAL A 156 3.38 -1.67 -8.42
N VAL A 157 3.40 -2.66 -9.30
CA VAL A 157 3.41 -4.09 -8.95
C VAL A 157 4.77 -4.66 -9.33
N ARG A 158 5.38 -5.42 -8.43
CA ARG A 158 6.62 -6.18 -8.71
C ARG A 158 6.35 -7.65 -8.48
N LYS A 159 6.84 -8.50 -9.38
CA LYS A 159 6.76 -9.97 -9.24
C LYS A 159 8.13 -10.61 -9.17
N LYS A 160 8.17 -11.84 -8.63
CA LYS A 160 9.37 -12.66 -8.48
C LYS A 160 10.45 -11.91 -7.69
N ILE A 161 10.06 -11.34 -6.56
CA ILE A 161 10.90 -10.47 -5.72
C ILE A 161 11.74 -11.27 -4.73
N LEU A 162 11.30 -12.45 -4.30
CA LEU A 162 11.92 -13.20 -3.21
C LEU A 162 13.22 -13.91 -3.62
N VAL A 163 14.20 -13.90 -2.71
CA VAL A 163 15.42 -14.71 -2.78
C VAL A 163 15.30 -16.01 -1.99
N ALA A 164 16.25 -16.94 -2.16
CA ALA A 164 16.18 -18.28 -1.57
C ALA A 164 16.08 -18.27 -0.03
N VAL A 165 16.84 -17.40 0.65
CA VAL A 165 16.81 -17.31 2.12
C VAL A 165 15.47 -16.82 2.64
N GLU A 166 14.81 -15.89 1.94
CA GLU A 166 13.49 -15.39 2.34
C GLU A 166 12.41 -16.46 2.15
N LYS A 167 12.48 -17.22 1.06
CA LYS A 167 11.60 -18.37 0.82
C LYS A 167 11.72 -19.40 1.95
N GLU A 168 12.95 -19.67 2.41
CA GLU A 168 13.17 -20.54 3.56
C GLU A 168 12.59 -19.95 4.85
N MET A 169 12.82 -18.66 5.13
CA MET A 169 12.26 -17.96 6.29
C MET A 169 10.72 -18.04 6.33
N ILE A 170 10.07 -17.86 5.19
CA ILE A 170 8.61 -18.01 5.05
C ILE A 170 8.20 -19.45 5.38
N SER A 171 8.90 -20.44 4.83
CA SER A 171 8.56 -21.87 5.02
C SER A 171 8.62 -22.34 6.48
N ILE A 172 9.48 -21.71 7.30
CA ILE A 172 9.63 -22.02 8.73
C ILE A 172 8.84 -21.05 9.63
N GLY A 173 7.95 -20.23 9.07
CA GLY A 173 7.00 -19.39 9.82
C GLY A 173 7.50 -18.00 10.23
N PHE A 174 8.59 -17.48 9.66
CA PHE A 174 9.10 -16.13 9.97
C PHE A 174 8.53 -15.02 9.07
N SER A 175 7.36 -15.21 8.46
CA SER A 175 6.75 -14.23 7.55
C SER A 175 6.53 -12.86 8.19
N GLU A 176 6.06 -12.79 9.45
CA GLU A 176 5.86 -11.51 10.15
C GLU A 176 7.18 -10.74 10.36
N ALA A 177 8.21 -11.45 10.83
CA ALA A 177 9.53 -10.86 11.04
C ALA A 177 10.15 -10.39 9.72
N LEU A 178 9.96 -11.15 8.64
CA LEU A 178 10.38 -10.78 7.30
C LEU A 178 9.63 -9.54 6.80
N THR A 179 8.31 -9.47 6.96
CA THR A 179 7.49 -8.29 6.61
C THR A 179 8.00 -7.03 7.32
N LEU A 180 8.24 -7.10 8.63
CA LEU A 180 8.75 -5.96 9.39
C LEU A 180 10.14 -5.52 8.90
N ALA A 181 11.03 -6.47 8.62
CA ALA A 181 12.37 -6.19 8.13
C ALA A 181 12.33 -5.53 6.74
N LYS A 182 11.56 -6.11 5.80
CA LYS A 182 11.38 -5.58 4.43
C LYS A 182 10.72 -4.21 4.45
N ARG A 183 9.67 -4.01 5.26
CA ARG A 183 8.98 -2.71 5.44
C ARG A 183 9.96 -1.60 5.80
N ASN A 184 10.81 -1.84 6.79
CA ASN A 184 11.79 -0.85 7.22
C ASN A 184 12.90 -0.61 6.17
N LEU A 185 13.40 -1.68 5.54
CA LEU A 185 14.46 -1.59 4.54
C LEU A 185 13.98 -0.87 3.28
N GLU A 186 12.90 -1.34 2.68
CA GLU A 186 12.43 -0.87 1.38
C GLU A 186 11.91 0.56 1.46
N LYS A 187 11.19 0.95 2.52
CA LYS A 187 10.79 2.36 2.70
C LYS A 187 12.00 3.27 2.80
N ARG A 188 13.01 2.90 3.58
CA ARG A 188 14.25 3.70 3.71
C ARG A 188 14.97 3.84 2.36
N LEU A 189 15.11 2.74 1.61
CA LEU A 189 15.73 2.78 0.29
C LEU A 189 14.90 3.59 -0.71
N LEU A 190 13.56 3.49 -0.67
CA LEU A 190 12.68 4.29 -1.51
C LEU A 190 12.83 5.79 -1.22
N TYR A 191 12.97 6.18 0.05
CA TYR A 191 13.23 7.57 0.42
C TYR A 191 14.51 8.12 -0.22
N GLU A 192 15.58 7.32 -0.33
CA GLU A 192 16.83 7.71 -1.01
C GLU A 192 16.64 8.00 -2.51
N HIS A 193 15.58 7.47 -3.13
CA HIS A 193 15.27 7.62 -4.55
C HIS A 193 14.15 8.64 -4.84
N THR A 194 13.66 9.35 -3.81
CA THR A 194 12.53 10.28 -3.91
C THR A 194 12.77 11.37 -4.96
N ASP A 195 13.95 11.97 -5.00
CA ASP A 195 14.22 13.10 -5.91
C ASP A 195 14.17 12.67 -7.39
N SER A 196 14.72 11.50 -7.71
CA SER A 196 14.63 10.92 -9.05
C SER A 196 13.18 10.60 -9.42
N LEU A 197 12.45 9.92 -8.52
CA LEU A 197 11.04 9.59 -8.75
C LEU A 197 10.18 10.83 -8.99
N GLN A 198 10.36 11.88 -8.17
CA GLN A 198 9.64 13.15 -8.35
C GLN A 198 9.97 13.82 -9.70
N THR A 199 11.23 13.72 -10.13
CA THR A 199 11.66 14.25 -11.44
C THR A 199 10.97 13.52 -12.58
N TYR A 200 10.96 12.19 -12.55
CA TYR A 200 10.34 11.38 -13.61
C TYR A 200 8.81 11.52 -13.63
N LEU A 201 8.18 11.58 -12.45
CA LEU A 201 6.73 11.72 -12.32
C LEU A 201 6.20 13.14 -12.54
N ASP A 202 7.09 14.13 -12.59
CA ASP A 202 6.73 15.57 -12.64
C ASP A 202 5.69 15.95 -11.57
N ALA A 203 5.90 15.42 -10.37
CA ALA A 203 5.03 15.61 -9.23
C ALA A 203 5.81 15.43 -7.92
N LYS A 204 5.36 16.09 -6.86
CA LYS A 204 5.91 15.84 -5.51
C LYS A 204 5.38 14.50 -4.99
N LEU A 205 6.27 13.66 -4.47
CA LEU A 205 5.92 12.42 -3.77
C LEU A 205 5.53 12.80 -2.33
N GLU A 206 4.23 12.82 -2.04
CA GLU A 206 3.73 13.12 -0.69
C GLU A 206 3.86 11.93 0.24
N ASN A 207 3.67 10.71 -0.29
CA ASN A 207 3.72 9.49 0.50
C ASN A 207 4.00 8.28 -0.38
N ALA A 208 4.50 7.22 0.25
CA ALA A 208 4.68 5.93 -0.39
C ALA A 208 4.34 4.80 0.57
N PHE A 209 3.69 3.77 0.04
CA PHE A 209 3.24 2.59 0.76
C PHE A 209 3.76 1.35 0.06
N VAL A 210 4.17 0.34 0.82
CA VAL A 210 4.70 -0.92 0.27
C VAL A 210 4.13 -2.09 1.05
N SER A 211 3.63 -3.10 0.34
CA SER A 211 3.12 -4.34 0.91
C SER A 211 3.50 -5.54 0.03
N TRP A 212 3.55 -6.72 0.63
CA TRP A 212 4.01 -7.96 -0.01
C TRP A 212 2.93 -9.03 0.11
N ASN A 213 2.80 -9.85 -0.93
CA ASN A 213 2.13 -11.15 -0.84
C ASN A 213 3.17 -12.22 -1.13
N PHE A 214 3.64 -12.86 -0.06
CA PHE A 214 4.72 -13.84 -0.14
C PHE A 214 4.28 -15.14 -0.81
N ASP A 215 3.00 -15.51 -0.71
CA ASP A 215 2.45 -16.70 -1.36
C ASP A 215 2.46 -16.54 -2.89
N LEU A 216 2.22 -15.32 -3.38
CA LEU A 216 2.24 -14.99 -4.81
C LEU A 216 3.61 -14.50 -5.32
N ASP A 217 4.63 -14.42 -4.46
CA ASP A 217 5.95 -13.86 -4.78
C ASP A 217 5.83 -12.47 -5.46
N ASN A 218 4.96 -11.61 -4.90
CA ASN A 218 4.69 -10.28 -5.43
C ASN A 218 4.72 -9.18 -4.35
N SER A 219 4.71 -7.93 -4.79
CA SER A 219 4.50 -6.77 -3.93
C SER A 219 3.79 -5.65 -4.67
N LEU A 220 3.06 -4.84 -3.91
CA LEU A 220 2.41 -3.63 -4.36
C LEU A 220 3.06 -2.43 -3.69
N MET A 221 3.37 -1.41 -4.49
CA MET A 221 3.72 -0.07 -4.03
C MET A 221 2.65 0.91 -4.48
N VAL A 222 2.32 1.88 -3.61
CA VAL A 222 1.44 3.00 -3.97
C VAL A 222 2.13 4.30 -3.65
N PHE A 223 2.24 5.16 -4.66
CA PHE A 223 2.76 6.52 -4.52
C PHE A 223 1.61 7.51 -4.52
N ILE A 224 1.57 8.33 -3.47
CA ILE A 224 0.65 9.47 -3.38
C ILE A 224 1.37 10.71 -3.89
N LEU A 225 0.84 11.29 -4.94
CA LEU A 225 1.43 12.38 -5.68
C LEU A 225 0.66 13.69 -5.46
N LYS A 226 1.42 14.78 -5.42
CA LYS A 226 0.91 16.13 -5.56
C LYS A 226 1.41 16.68 -6.90
N PRO A 227 0.52 16.78 -7.91
CA PRO A 227 0.87 17.34 -9.20
C PRO A 227 1.52 18.71 -9.08
N ASN A 228 2.56 18.95 -9.88
CA ASN A 228 3.02 20.30 -10.14
C ASN A 228 1.89 21.06 -10.86
N LYS A 229 1.66 22.33 -10.48
CA LYS A 229 0.54 23.13 -11.00
C LYS A 229 0.53 23.23 -12.52
#